data_AF-A0A7R6R3F1-F1
#
_entry.id   AF-A0A7R6R3F1-F1
#
_cell.length_a   1.000
_cell.length_b   1.000
_cell.length_c   1.000
_cell.angle_alpha   90.00
_cell.angle_beta   90.00
_cell.angle_gamma   90.00
#
_symmetry.space_group_name_H-M   'P 1'
#
loop_
_entity.id
_entity.type
_entity.pdbx_description
1 polymer ?
#
loop_
_entity_poly.entity_id
_entity_poly.type
_entity_poly.pdbx_seq_one_letter_code
_entity_poly.pdbx_strand_id
1 'polypeptide(L)'
;MQRQYNTLNPLVSLHIPKCAGQSFRVELEIACQGKYSLDYHYPDVGVFLPANSNVARKIIHGHFVRWKDAAVEQVFPEADQFITIVRDPYDVCISAYFYGKDNLLPWAMSLSIEDFLCWWLDQDEHNGPLLGALPSIESFHLIEDYCNNFICIGAVDKLERFYSELGAILNVRFDPRVFVNRSNHVGNVPDLRKEFKRKFSLDYELFNFVAAR
;
A
#
# COMPACT_ATOMS: atom_id res chain seq x y z
N MET A 1 6.48 -19.21 -8.75
CA MET A 1 5.46 -19.82 -7.85
C MET A 1 5.19 -18.83 -6.73
N GLN A 2 3.92 -18.59 -6.40
CA GLN A 2 3.52 -17.64 -5.35
C GLN A 2 3.84 -18.19 -3.95
N ARG A 3 4.27 -17.33 -3.04
CA ARG A 3 4.54 -17.67 -1.63
C ARG A 3 3.28 -18.24 -0.96
N GLN A 4 3.43 -19.33 -0.22
CA GLN A 4 2.34 -19.95 0.53
C GLN A 4 2.19 -19.29 1.91
N TYR A 5 0.94 -19.12 2.35
CA TYR A 5 0.64 -18.56 3.66
C TYR A 5 0.87 -19.58 4.79
N ASN A 6 1.61 -19.17 5.81
CA ASN A 6 1.88 -19.90 7.03
C ASN A 6 1.20 -19.20 8.23
N THR A 7 0.23 -19.88 8.84
CA THR A 7 -0.53 -19.33 9.98
C THR A 7 0.28 -19.19 11.27
N LEU A 8 1.47 -19.80 11.35
CA LEU A 8 2.34 -19.70 12.52
C LEU A 8 3.09 -18.36 12.57
N ASN A 9 3.23 -17.69 11.44
CA ASN A 9 3.86 -16.39 11.32
C ASN A 9 2.78 -15.31 11.09
N PRO A 10 3.02 -14.06 11.51
CA PRO A 10 2.11 -12.97 11.22
C PRO A 10 2.08 -12.63 9.73
N LEU A 11 0.98 -12.04 9.29
CA LEU A 11 0.79 -11.48 7.95
C LEU A 11 0.86 -9.96 8.03
N VAL A 12 1.75 -9.34 7.26
CA VAL A 12 1.93 -7.88 7.26
C VAL A 12 1.20 -7.29 6.07
N SER A 13 0.15 -6.53 6.34
CA SER A 13 -0.54 -5.69 5.37
C SER A 13 0.16 -4.35 5.24
N LEU A 14 0.96 -4.22 4.18
CA LEU A 14 1.67 -2.99 3.84
C LEU A 14 0.68 -1.99 3.25
N HIS A 15 0.24 -1.05 4.06
CA HIS A 15 -0.70 -0.01 3.63
C HIS A 15 0.07 1.09 2.90
N ILE A 16 -0.01 1.07 1.57
CA ILE A 16 0.45 2.19 0.73
C ILE A 16 -0.61 3.30 0.81
N PRO A 17 -0.24 4.53 1.23
CA PRO A 17 -1.18 5.64 1.27
C PRO A 17 -1.90 5.81 -0.07
N LYS A 18 -3.21 6.06 -0.02
CA LYS A 18 -4.07 6.31 -1.19
C LYS A 18 -4.30 5.12 -2.13
N CYS A 19 -3.96 3.91 -1.68
CA CYS A 19 -4.24 2.65 -2.36
C CYS A 19 -5.39 1.87 -1.69
N ALA A 20 -6.47 2.56 -1.31
CA ALA A 20 -7.66 1.99 -0.65
C ALA A 20 -7.45 1.31 0.72
N GLY A 21 -6.29 1.50 1.37
CA GLY A 21 -5.98 0.75 2.60
C GLY A 21 -6.87 1.07 3.80
N GLN A 22 -7.49 2.25 3.89
CA GLN A 22 -8.49 2.51 4.94
C GLN A 22 -9.76 1.68 4.77
N SER A 23 -10.24 1.50 3.53
CA SER A 23 -11.36 0.59 3.24
C SER A 23 -10.96 -0.84 3.57
N PHE A 24 -9.75 -1.24 3.15
CA PHE A 24 -9.23 -2.58 3.43
C PHE A 24 -9.07 -2.85 4.93
N ARG A 25 -8.65 -1.87 5.72
CA ARG A 25 -8.57 -1.98 7.18
C ARG A 25 -9.91 -2.37 7.79
N VAL A 26 -10.99 -1.72 7.36
CA VAL A 26 -12.35 -2.02 7.85
C VAL A 26 -12.76 -3.43 7.43
N GLU A 27 -12.45 -3.83 6.20
CA GLU A 27 -12.69 -5.19 5.72
C GLU A 27 -11.91 -6.25 6.53
N LEU A 28 -10.65 -5.98 6.91
CA LEU A 28 -9.88 -6.85 7.79
C LEU A 28 -10.53 -6.95 9.19
N GLU A 29 -10.94 -5.82 9.78
CA GLU A 29 -11.61 -5.80 11.09
C GLU A 29 -12.87 -6.67 11.09
N ILE A 30 -13.68 -6.59 10.04
CA ILE A 30 -14.94 -7.33 9.92
C ILE A 30 -14.70 -8.80 9.57
N ALA A 31 -13.99 -9.07 8.47
CA ALA A 31 -13.86 -10.42 7.92
C ALA A 31 -13.01 -11.35 8.79
N CYS A 32 -12.03 -10.79 9.52
CA CYS A 32 -11.11 -11.57 10.35
C CYS A 32 -11.54 -11.64 11.83
N GLN A 33 -12.65 -11.01 12.22
CA GLN A 33 -13.14 -11.02 13.59
C GLN A 33 -13.28 -12.44 14.14
N GLY A 34 -12.67 -12.70 15.30
CA GLY A 34 -12.68 -14.01 15.96
C GLY A 34 -11.80 -15.08 15.32
N LYS A 35 -11.13 -14.78 14.20
CA LYS A 35 -10.21 -15.70 13.50
C LYS A 35 -8.75 -15.25 13.56
N TYR A 36 -8.52 -13.95 13.47
CA TYR A 36 -7.19 -13.34 13.55
C TYR A 36 -7.21 -12.17 14.54
N SER A 37 -6.09 -11.95 15.23
CA SER A 37 -5.85 -10.69 15.93
C SER A 37 -5.32 -9.65 14.94
N LEU A 38 -5.76 -8.41 15.05
CA LEU A 38 -5.32 -7.30 14.21
C LEU A 38 -4.54 -6.28 15.05
N ASP A 39 -3.27 -6.09 14.72
CA ASP A 39 -2.41 -5.05 15.28
C ASP A 39 -2.12 -3.97 14.23
N TYR A 40 -1.71 -2.80 14.70
CA TYR A 40 -1.52 -1.62 13.86
C TYR A 40 -0.14 -1.02 13.97
N HIS A 41 0.33 -0.44 12.86
CA HIS A 41 1.57 0.34 12.82
C HIS A 41 1.36 1.62 11.99
N TYR A 42 1.11 2.74 12.66
CA TYR A 42 0.96 4.07 12.05
C TYR A 42 1.83 5.10 12.77
N PRO A 43 3.13 5.16 12.44
CA PRO A 43 4.06 6.11 13.06
C PRO A 43 3.63 7.57 12.92
N ASP A 44 2.91 7.90 11.85
CA ASP A 44 2.39 9.24 11.58
C ASP A 44 1.37 9.75 12.60
N VAL A 45 0.75 8.84 13.36
CA VAL A 45 -0.17 9.16 14.46
C VAL A 45 0.27 8.56 15.79
N GLY A 46 1.54 8.17 15.91
CA GLY A 46 2.13 7.65 17.15
C GLY A 46 1.67 6.24 17.54
N VAL A 47 1.11 5.47 16.60
CA VAL A 47 0.72 4.08 16.84
C VAL A 47 1.85 3.17 16.37
N PHE A 48 2.50 2.50 17.31
CA PHE A 48 3.63 1.61 17.02
C PHE A 48 3.27 0.14 17.22
N LEU A 49 4.03 -0.72 16.55
CA LEU A 49 3.82 -2.15 16.59
C LEU A 49 4.05 -2.67 18.03
N PRO A 50 3.14 -3.46 18.64
CA PRO A 50 3.37 -4.03 19.95
C PRO A 50 4.57 -4.98 19.98
N ALA A 51 5.25 -5.09 21.13
CA ALA A 51 6.42 -5.96 21.28
C ALA A 51 6.15 -7.47 21.00
N ASN A 52 4.90 -7.93 21.18
CA ASN A 52 4.49 -9.32 20.98
C ASN A 52 3.71 -9.53 19.67
N SER A 53 4.11 -8.83 18.61
CA SER A 53 3.45 -8.92 17.30
C SER A 53 3.85 -10.15 16.48
N ASN A 54 4.84 -10.91 16.95
CA ASN A 54 5.27 -12.15 16.31
C ASN A 54 4.54 -13.37 16.91
N VAL A 55 3.23 -13.46 16.65
CA VAL A 55 2.40 -14.58 17.11
C VAL A 55 1.54 -15.11 15.97
N ALA A 56 1.16 -16.38 16.07
CA ALA A 56 0.33 -17.07 15.09
C ALA A 56 -1.02 -16.37 14.88
N ARG A 57 -1.54 -16.45 13.65
CA ARG A 57 -2.84 -15.89 13.23
C ARG A 57 -3.00 -14.40 13.59
N LYS A 58 -1.94 -13.63 13.39
CA LYS A 58 -1.97 -12.19 13.52
C LYS A 58 -1.83 -11.52 12.16
N ILE A 59 -2.58 -10.44 11.97
CA ILE A 59 -2.43 -9.52 10.86
C ILE A 59 -1.91 -8.20 11.45
N ILE A 60 -0.87 -7.65 10.84
CA ILE A 60 -0.32 -6.35 11.19
C ILE A 60 -0.62 -5.42 10.02
N HIS A 61 -1.41 -4.39 10.23
CA HIS A 61 -1.80 -3.46 9.17
C HIS A 61 -1.24 -2.07 9.45
N GLY A 62 -0.54 -1.46 8.50
CA GLY A 62 0.13 -0.20 8.80
C GLY A 62 0.98 0.41 7.70
N HIS A 63 1.45 1.62 7.97
CA HIS A 63 2.39 2.38 7.15
C HIS A 63 3.83 1.96 7.48
N PHE A 64 4.50 1.30 6.53
CA PHE A 64 5.90 0.91 6.63
C PHE A 64 6.74 1.67 5.61
N VAL A 65 7.09 2.91 5.94
CA VAL A 65 7.57 3.90 4.95
C VAL A 65 9.05 4.21 5.17
N ARG A 66 9.88 3.99 4.14
CA ARG A 66 11.35 4.13 4.22
C ARG A 66 11.81 5.51 4.62
N TRP A 67 11.24 6.56 4.03
CA TRP A 67 11.62 7.95 4.31
C TRP A 67 11.22 8.45 5.71
N LYS A 68 10.58 7.61 6.53
CA LYS A 68 10.27 7.87 7.95
C LYS A 68 11.04 6.96 8.91
N ASP A 69 12.11 6.29 8.45
CA ASP A 69 12.84 5.28 9.23
C ASP A 69 11.91 4.19 9.79
N ALA A 70 10.87 3.87 9.02
CA ALA A 70 9.82 2.91 9.38
C ALA A 70 9.65 1.83 8.31
N ALA A 71 10.72 1.50 7.58
CA ALA A 71 10.68 0.40 6.62
C ALA A 71 10.34 -0.90 7.35
N VAL A 72 9.63 -1.82 6.68
CA VAL A 72 9.21 -3.07 7.33
C VAL A 72 10.39 -3.90 7.80
N GLU A 73 11.51 -3.87 7.08
CA GLU A 73 12.74 -4.58 7.44
C GLU A 73 13.46 -3.95 8.64
N GLN A 74 13.16 -2.70 8.99
CA GLN A 74 13.70 -2.00 10.17
C GLN A 74 12.80 -2.25 11.38
N VAL A 75 11.49 -2.14 11.18
CA VAL A 75 10.48 -2.27 12.25
C VAL A 75 10.23 -3.73 12.62
N PHE A 76 10.23 -4.61 11.63
CA PHE A 76 9.89 -6.02 11.79
C PHE A 76 10.77 -6.91 10.89
N PRO A 77 12.08 -7.04 11.19
CA PRO A 77 13.07 -7.66 10.32
C PRO A 77 12.79 -9.14 9.96
N GLU A 78 12.08 -9.87 10.81
CA GLU A 78 11.69 -11.26 10.57
C GLU A 78 10.44 -11.42 9.70
N ALA A 79 9.77 -10.31 9.34
CA ALA A 79 8.58 -10.37 8.51
C ALA A 79 8.90 -10.90 7.12
N ASP A 80 8.16 -11.91 6.68
CA ASP A 80 8.33 -12.50 5.35
C ASP A 80 7.00 -12.78 4.63
N GLN A 81 5.86 -12.48 5.25
CA GLN A 81 4.54 -12.66 4.67
C GLN A 81 3.87 -11.30 4.47
N PHE A 82 3.79 -10.86 3.21
CA PHE A 82 3.26 -9.54 2.87
C PHE A 82 1.97 -9.63 2.07
N ILE A 83 1.05 -8.72 2.36
CA ILE A 83 -0.07 -8.39 1.48
C ILE A 83 -0.10 -6.89 1.23
N THR A 84 -0.54 -6.48 0.04
CA THR A 84 -0.70 -5.05 -0.27
C THR A 84 -1.67 -4.84 -1.42
N ILE A 85 -2.10 -3.59 -1.57
CA ILE A 85 -2.89 -3.10 -2.69
C ILE A 85 -2.10 -1.93 -3.30
N VAL A 86 -1.88 -1.99 -4.61
CA VAL A 86 -1.22 -0.93 -5.38
C VAL A 86 -2.23 -0.15 -6.22
N ARG A 87 -1.81 1.01 -6.72
CA ARG A 87 -2.58 1.87 -7.61
C ARG A 87 -1.63 2.50 -8.63
N ASP A 88 -2.16 2.97 -9.75
CA ASP A 88 -1.40 3.76 -10.71
C ASP A 88 -0.59 4.85 -9.98
N PRO A 89 0.76 4.90 -10.13
CA PRO A 89 1.60 5.78 -9.33
C PRO A 89 1.24 7.27 -9.46
N TYR A 90 0.78 7.70 -10.64
CA TYR A 90 0.35 9.09 -10.84
C TYR A 90 -0.96 9.38 -10.11
N ASP A 91 -1.91 8.46 -10.16
CA ASP A 91 -3.18 8.57 -9.44
C ASP A 91 -2.99 8.54 -7.91
N VAL A 92 -1.96 7.84 -7.40
CA VAL A 92 -1.57 7.91 -5.98
C VAL A 92 -1.23 9.34 -5.58
N CYS A 93 -0.36 10.01 -6.36
CA CYS A 93 0.05 11.38 -6.09
C CYS A 93 -1.13 12.36 -6.21
N ILE A 94 -1.96 12.24 -7.25
CA ILE A 94 -3.17 13.06 -7.39
C ILE A 94 -4.09 12.88 -6.18
N SER A 95 -4.33 11.63 -5.78
CA SER A 95 -5.17 11.33 -4.62
C SER A 95 -4.58 11.85 -3.31
N ALA A 96 -3.24 11.85 -3.17
CA ALA A 96 -2.55 12.44 -2.04
C ALA A 96 -2.74 13.96 -1.98
N TYR A 97 -2.64 14.66 -3.12
CA TYR A 97 -2.87 16.10 -3.21
C TYR A 97 -4.28 16.48 -2.72
N PHE A 98 -5.30 15.88 -3.31
CA PHE A 98 -6.69 16.20 -2.96
C PHE A 98 -7.02 15.82 -1.52
N TYR A 99 -6.50 14.69 -1.02
CA TYR A 99 -6.59 14.39 0.40
C TYR A 99 -5.96 15.49 1.27
N GLY A 100 -4.79 15.99 0.89
CA GLY A 100 -4.13 17.07 1.62
C GLY A 100 -4.96 18.36 1.63
N LYS A 101 -5.62 18.70 0.52
CA LYS A 101 -6.56 19.82 0.43
C LYS A 101 -7.77 19.63 1.34
N ASP A 102 -8.41 18.45 1.28
CA ASP A 102 -9.60 18.13 2.07
C ASP A 102 -9.30 18.15 3.58
N ASN A 103 -8.06 17.83 3.98
CA ASN A 103 -7.62 17.81 5.37
C ASN A 103 -6.82 19.07 5.78
N LEU A 104 -6.83 20.11 4.94
CA LEU A 104 -6.16 21.40 5.22
C LEU A 104 -4.69 21.26 5.62
N LEU A 105 -3.96 20.31 5.03
CA LEU A 105 -2.55 20.10 5.34
C LEU A 105 -1.72 21.32 4.87
N PRO A 106 -0.77 21.83 5.67
CA PRO A 106 -0.07 23.07 5.35
C PRO A 106 0.56 23.10 3.95
N TRP A 107 1.26 22.03 3.57
CA TRP A 107 1.88 21.89 2.24
C TRP A 107 0.85 21.87 1.11
N ALA A 108 -0.32 21.26 1.33
CA ALA A 108 -1.35 21.14 0.32
C ALA A 108 -2.02 22.49 0.10
N MET A 109 -2.17 23.29 1.16
CA MET A 109 -2.75 24.63 1.06
C MET A 109 -1.86 25.61 0.31
N SER A 110 -0.53 25.44 0.39
CA SER A 110 0.44 26.33 -0.26
C SER A 110 0.76 26.00 -1.72
N LEU A 111 0.49 24.76 -2.17
CA LEU A 111 0.87 24.30 -3.51
C LEU A 111 -0.34 24.22 -4.45
N SER A 112 -0.11 24.58 -5.71
CA SER A 112 -0.96 24.15 -6.81
C SER A 112 -0.79 22.64 -7.04
N ILE A 113 -1.72 22.00 -7.75
CA ILE A 113 -1.57 20.58 -8.09
C ILE A 113 -0.35 20.34 -8.98
N GLU A 114 -0.06 21.27 -9.89
CA GLU A 114 1.10 21.20 -10.77
C GLU A 114 2.40 21.29 -9.97
N ASP A 115 2.54 22.28 -9.08
CA ASP A 115 3.72 22.40 -8.22
C ASP A 115 3.92 21.18 -7.33
N PHE A 116 2.83 20.60 -6.81
CA PHE A 116 2.88 19.39 -6.01
C PHE A 116 3.35 18.16 -6.81
N LEU A 117 2.89 18.02 -8.05
CA LEU A 117 3.31 16.92 -8.91
C LEU A 117 4.76 17.09 -9.39
N CYS A 118 5.19 18.32 -9.66
CA CYS A 118 6.60 18.64 -9.93
C CYS A 118 7.49 18.33 -8.72
N TRP A 119 7.04 18.67 -7.51
CA TRP A 119 7.75 18.32 -6.27
C TRP A 119 7.98 16.80 -6.14
N TRP A 120 7.01 15.98 -6.55
CA TRP A 120 7.19 14.52 -6.61
C TRP A 120 8.26 14.11 -7.61
N LEU A 121 8.28 14.70 -8.81
CA LEU A 121 9.28 14.41 -9.84
C LEU A 121 10.71 14.77 -9.40
N ASP A 122 10.84 15.73 -8.48
CA ASP A 122 12.13 16.14 -7.89
C ASP A 122 12.61 15.22 -6.75
N GLN A 123 11.76 14.31 -6.24
CA GLN A 123 12.16 13.37 -5.19
C GLN A 123 13.13 12.29 -5.69
N ASP A 124 13.83 11.64 -4.75
CA ASP A 124 14.60 10.43 -5.04
C ASP A 124 13.67 9.31 -5.57
N GLU A 125 14.10 8.62 -6.61
CA GLU A 125 13.34 7.53 -7.24
C GLU A 125 13.13 6.33 -6.30
N HIS A 126 14.01 6.11 -5.32
CA HIS A 126 13.87 5.06 -4.32
C HIS A 126 12.72 5.34 -3.32
N ASN A 127 12.18 6.57 -3.33
CA ASN A 127 11.01 6.97 -2.55
C ASN A 127 9.76 7.10 -3.42
N GLY A 128 9.68 6.31 -4.50
CA GLY A 128 8.53 6.27 -5.39
C GLY A 128 7.19 6.01 -4.67
N PRO A 129 6.05 6.38 -5.29
CA PRO A 129 4.74 6.36 -4.63
C PRO A 129 4.29 5.00 -4.09
N LEU A 130 4.80 3.89 -4.65
CA LEU A 130 4.52 2.53 -4.18
C LEU A 130 5.73 1.94 -3.44
N LEU A 131 6.89 1.89 -4.10
CA LEU A 131 8.08 1.19 -3.59
C LEU A 131 8.62 1.80 -2.29
N GLY A 132 8.38 3.09 -2.04
CA GLY A 132 8.76 3.73 -0.77
C GLY A 132 8.04 3.16 0.47
N ALA A 133 6.97 2.38 0.28
CA ALA A 133 6.19 1.72 1.33
C ALA A 133 6.26 0.17 1.27
N LEU A 134 7.12 -0.39 0.43
CA LEU A 134 7.25 -1.83 0.21
C LEU A 134 8.65 -2.37 0.59
N PRO A 135 8.80 -3.71 0.76
CA PRO A 135 10.10 -4.31 1.03
C PRO A 135 11.05 -4.07 -0.15
N SER A 136 12.35 -4.09 0.10
CA SER A 136 13.35 -3.69 -0.88
C SER A 136 13.26 -4.60 -2.10
N ILE A 137 13.19 -3.98 -3.27
CA ILE A 137 13.19 -4.69 -4.55
C ILE A 137 14.61 -5.06 -4.99
N GLU A 138 15.65 -4.51 -4.39
CA GLU A 138 17.06 -4.66 -4.81
C GLU A 138 17.53 -6.12 -4.87
N SER A 139 16.92 -6.99 -4.05
CA SER A 139 17.21 -8.43 -4.03
C SER A 139 16.55 -9.21 -5.17
N PHE A 140 15.79 -8.56 -6.06
CA PHE A 140 15.01 -9.19 -7.13
C PHE A 140 15.44 -8.69 -8.50
N HIS A 141 15.62 -9.62 -9.43
CA HIS A 141 16.00 -9.31 -10.80
C HIS A 141 14.80 -9.09 -11.73
N LEU A 142 13.63 -9.62 -11.37
CA LEU A 142 12.40 -9.55 -12.15
C LEU A 142 11.24 -9.09 -11.26
N ILE A 143 10.37 -8.23 -11.80
CA ILE A 143 9.19 -7.75 -11.08
C ILE A 143 8.22 -8.88 -10.69
N GLU A 144 8.19 -9.93 -11.52
CA GLU A 144 7.39 -11.12 -11.27
C GLU A 144 7.85 -11.85 -10.00
N ASP A 145 9.16 -12.03 -9.82
CA ASP A 145 9.71 -12.69 -8.64
C ASP A 145 9.43 -11.88 -7.38
N TYR A 146 9.56 -10.55 -7.48
CA TYR A 146 9.19 -9.64 -6.41
C TYR A 146 7.72 -9.78 -6.02
N CYS A 147 6.80 -9.73 -7.00
CA CYS A 147 5.37 -9.90 -6.75
C CYS A 147 5.02 -11.29 -6.22
N ASN A 148 5.73 -12.34 -6.66
CA ASN A 148 5.53 -13.71 -6.20
C ASN A 148 5.98 -13.92 -4.74
N ASN A 149 6.79 -13.00 -4.19
CA ASN A 149 7.16 -13.01 -2.78
C ASN A 149 6.03 -12.50 -1.85
N PHE A 150 4.96 -11.93 -2.38
CA PHE A 150 3.77 -11.55 -1.60
C PHE A 150 2.82 -12.75 -1.45
N ILE A 151 2.17 -12.86 -0.30
CA ILE A 151 1.05 -13.79 -0.10
C ILE A 151 -0.10 -13.41 -1.03
N CYS A 152 -0.39 -12.11 -1.16
CA CYS A 152 -1.39 -11.58 -2.08
C CYS A 152 -1.08 -10.10 -2.38
N ILE A 153 -1.06 -9.73 -3.65
CA ILE A 153 -0.90 -8.35 -4.10
C ILE A 153 -2.00 -8.03 -5.12
N GLY A 154 -2.71 -6.93 -4.91
CA GLY A 154 -3.83 -6.53 -5.76
C GLY A 154 -3.71 -5.09 -6.24
N ALA A 155 -4.59 -4.70 -7.17
CA ALA A 155 -4.70 -3.33 -7.65
C ALA A 155 -6.05 -2.71 -7.25
N VAL A 156 -6.09 -1.40 -7.02
CA VAL A 156 -7.31 -0.67 -6.60
C VAL A 156 -8.47 -0.83 -7.60
N ASP A 157 -8.18 -0.94 -8.89
CA ASP A 157 -9.17 -1.17 -9.95
C ASP A 157 -9.64 -2.63 -10.04
N LYS A 158 -9.01 -3.54 -9.27
CA LYS A 158 -9.34 -4.98 -9.20
C LYS A 158 -9.56 -5.48 -7.77
N LEU A 159 -10.11 -4.62 -6.89
CA LEU A 159 -10.31 -4.96 -5.46
C LEU A 159 -11.15 -6.21 -5.23
N GLU A 160 -12.20 -6.44 -6.01
CA GLU A 160 -13.06 -7.64 -5.86
C GLU A 160 -12.25 -8.93 -6.01
N ARG A 161 -11.33 -8.96 -6.97
CA ARG A 161 -10.42 -10.09 -7.17
C ARG A 161 -9.46 -10.24 -6.01
N PHE A 162 -8.80 -9.15 -5.59
CA PHE A 162 -7.90 -9.17 -4.43
C PHE A 162 -8.59 -9.74 -3.19
N TYR A 163 -9.80 -9.29 -2.90
CA TYR A 163 -10.60 -9.78 -1.79
C TYR A 163 -10.99 -11.26 -1.93
N SER A 164 -11.37 -11.70 -3.14
CA SER A 164 -11.67 -13.10 -3.39
C SER A 164 -10.45 -14.01 -3.16
N GLU A 165 -9.29 -13.63 -3.69
CA GLU A 165 -8.05 -14.41 -3.58
C GLU A 165 -7.55 -14.44 -2.12
N LEU A 166 -7.46 -13.27 -1.48
CA LEU A 166 -7.05 -13.19 -0.08
C LEU A 166 -8.04 -13.92 0.85
N GLY A 167 -9.34 -13.82 0.58
CA GLY A 167 -10.38 -14.52 1.34
C GLY A 167 -10.20 -16.03 1.29
N ALA A 168 -9.88 -16.58 0.12
CA ALA A 168 -9.57 -18.00 -0.05
C ALA A 168 -8.31 -18.41 0.74
N ILE A 169 -7.26 -17.60 0.71
CA ILE A 169 -6.00 -17.85 1.44
C ILE A 169 -6.23 -17.84 2.96
N LEU A 170 -6.97 -16.85 3.47
CA LEU A 170 -7.21 -16.67 4.89
C LEU A 170 -8.38 -17.49 5.45
N ASN A 171 -9.14 -18.16 4.57
CA ASN A 171 -10.40 -18.81 4.88
C ASN A 171 -11.39 -17.85 5.57
N VAL A 172 -11.55 -16.66 4.99
CA VAL A 172 -12.50 -15.62 5.40
C VAL A 172 -13.30 -15.12 4.19
N ARG A 173 -14.39 -14.39 4.44
CA ARG A 173 -15.17 -13.76 3.39
C ARG A 173 -15.11 -12.26 3.57
N PHE A 174 -14.55 -11.57 2.59
CA PHE A 174 -14.59 -10.11 2.47
C PHE A 174 -15.89 -9.67 1.78
N ASP A 175 -16.32 -8.45 2.05
CA ASP A 175 -17.52 -7.85 1.48
C ASP A 175 -17.22 -6.42 0.99
N PRO A 176 -16.76 -6.25 -0.26
CA PRO A 176 -16.24 -4.97 -0.76
C PRO A 176 -17.24 -3.81 -0.83
N ARG A 177 -18.44 -3.95 -0.28
CA ARG A 177 -19.46 -2.90 -0.26
C ARG A 177 -19.08 -1.72 0.65
N VAL A 178 -18.10 -1.88 1.54
CA VAL A 178 -17.59 -0.79 2.39
C VAL A 178 -16.47 -0.02 1.69
N PHE A 179 -16.83 0.95 0.85
CA PHE A 179 -15.88 1.93 0.32
C PHE A 179 -15.80 3.14 1.24
N VAL A 180 -14.69 3.28 1.94
CA VAL A 180 -14.35 4.46 2.74
C VAL A 180 -13.55 5.44 1.87
N ASN A 181 -13.95 6.70 1.87
CA ASN A 181 -13.25 7.81 1.19
C ASN A 181 -13.12 7.67 -0.35
N ARG A 182 -14.25 7.73 -1.06
CA ARG A 182 -14.25 8.00 -2.50
C ARG A 182 -13.89 9.47 -2.73
N SER A 183 -12.70 9.71 -3.26
CA SER A 183 -12.27 11.07 -3.61
C SER A 183 -13.07 11.56 -4.82
N ASN A 184 -13.80 12.66 -4.66
CA ASN A 184 -14.33 13.42 -5.78
C ASN A 184 -13.27 14.45 -6.19
N HIS A 185 -12.49 14.14 -7.22
CA HIS A 185 -11.50 15.07 -7.75
C HIS A 185 -12.22 16.11 -8.61
N VAL A 186 -12.36 17.33 -8.09
CA VAL A 186 -12.88 18.47 -8.87
C VAL A 186 -11.71 19.40 -9.18
N GLY A 187 -11.31 19.47 -10.45
CA GLY A 187 -10.24 20.36 -10.89
C GLY A 187 -9.58 19.91 -12.19
N ASN A 188 -8.90 20.84 -12.85
CA ASN A 188 -8.03 20.51 -13.98
C ASN A 188 -6.72 19.94 -13.43
N VAL A 189 -6.46 18.67 -13.69
CA VAL A 189 -5.19 18.00 -13.33
C VAL A 189 -4.29 18.04 -14.57
N PRO A 190 -3.06 18.59 -14.49
CA PRO A 190 -2.14 18.53 -15.63
C PRO A 190 -1.89 17.07 -16.02
N ASP A 191 -1.53 16.79 -17.26
CA ASP A 191 -1.14 15.44 -17.67
C ASP A 191 0.39 15.33 -17.69
N LEU A 192 0.96 14.84 -16.59
CA LEU A 192 2.39 14.59 -16.43
C LEU A 192 2.71 13.08 -16.42
N ARG A 193 1.82 12.25 -16.96
CA ARG A 193 1.97 10.78 -16.89
C ARG A 193 3.25 10.29 -17.54
N LYS A 194 3.71 10.94 -18.61
CA LYS A 194 4.94 10.55 -19.33
C LYS A 194 6.18 10.76 -18.46
N GLU A 195 6.24 11.90 -17.77
CA GLU A 195 7.30 12.30 -16.86
C GLU A 195 7.35 11.35 -15.67
N PHE A 196 6.18 11.05 -15.08
CA PHE A 196 6.03 10.09 -14.00
C PHE A 196 6.47 8.68 -14.41
N LYS A 197 6.07 8.20 -15.59
CA LYS A 197 6.51 6.89 -16.11
C LYS A 197 8.02 6.79 -16.30
N ARG A 198 8.65 7.88 -16.74
CA ARG A 198 10.10 7.95 -16.89
C ARG A 198 10.81 7.95 -15.54
N LYS A 199 10.31 8.73 -14.59
CA LYS A 199 10.92 8.91 -13.26
C LYS A 199 10.71 7.70 -12.35
N PHE A 200 9.49 7.18 -12.28
CA PHE A 200 9.08 6.07 -11.40
C PHE A 200 8.87 4.79 -12.19
N SER A 201 9.82 4.46 -13.05
CA SER A 201 9.68 3.35 -14.01
C SER A 201 9.39 2.01 -13.32
N LEU A 202 10.07 1.73 -12.20
CA LEU A 202 9.86 0.52 -11.41
C LEU A 202 8.48 0.47 -10.71
N ASP A 203 7.97 1.58 -10.17
CA ASP A 203 6.60 1.63 -9.63
C ASP A 203 5.56 1.32 -10.73
N TYR A 204 5.79 1.81 -11.95
CA TYR A 204 4.92 1.50 -13.08
C TYR A 204 5.06 0.06 -13.54
N GLU A 205 6.27 -0.51 -13.56
CA GLU A 205 6.47 -1.91 -13.88
C GLU A 205 5.74 -2.81 -12.88
N LEU A 206 5.87 -2.52 -11.57
CA LEU A 206 5.12 -3.16 -10.49
C LEU A 206 3.61 -3.08 -10.73
N PHE A 207 3.09 -1.86 -10.89
CA PHE A 207 1.67 -1.63 -11.06
C PHE A 207 1.13 -2.33 -12.30
N ASN A 208 1.79 -2.20 -13.44
CA ASN A 208 1.37 -2.83 -14.69
C ASN A 208 1.37 -4.35 -14.59
N PHE A 209 2.37 -4.94 -13.94
CA PHE A 209 2.41 -6.39 -13.72
C PHE A 209 1.22 -6.85 -12.87
N VAL A 210 0.95 -6.18 -11.74
CA VAL A 210 -0.18 -6.52 -10.86
C VAL A 210 -1.52 -6.29 -11.56
N ALA A 211 -1.68 -5.19 -12.29
CA ALA A 211 -2.89 -4.84 -13.01
C ALA A 211 -3.12 -5.69 -14.28
N ALA A 212 -2.11 -6.36 -14.82
CA ALA A 212 -2.26 -7.28 -15.95
C ALA A 212 -2.75 -8.68 -15.53
N ARG A 213 -2.46 -9.08 -14.28
CA ARG A 213 -2.89 -10.39 -13.75
C ARG A 213 -4.41 -10.47 -13.62
#